data_AF-A0A317JNW6-F1
#
_entry.id   AF-A0A317JNW6-F1
#
_cell.length_a   1.000
_cell.length_b   1.000
_cell.length_c   1.000
_cell.angle_alpha   90.00
_cell.angle_beta   90.00
_cell.angle_gamma   90.00
#
_symmetry.space_group_name_H-M   'P 1'
#
loop_
_entity.id
_entity.type
_entity.pdbx_description
1 polymer ?
#
loop_
_entity_poly.entity_id
_entity_poly.type
_entity_poly.pdbx_seq_one_letter_code
_entity_poly.pdbx_strand_id
1 'polypeptide(L)'
;MSEKLITSHWENNYAGSVKTLNSVNKKLSQAMADKDYAPFAYNDLKREHLMRTGSVVLHELYFANLGGNGKPGGKIEQDLKTEFGDWNSWETEFRRMGLVLHQISFSRC
;
A
#
# COMPACT_ATOMS: atom_id res chain seq x y z
N MET A 1 -16.04 -2.88 -9.27
CA MET A 1 -14.76 -2.67 -9.98
C MET A 1 -14.83 -3.44 -11.29
N SER A 2 -14.45 -2.86 -12.43
CA SER A 2 -14.42 -3.62 -13.69
C SER A 2 -13.17 -4.49 -13.77
N GLU A 3 -13.26 -5.63 -14.45
CA GLU A 3 -12.12 -6.49 -14.74
C GLU A 3 -10.98 -5.72 -15.40
N LYS A 4 -11.30 -4.92 -16.43
CA LYS A 4 -10.34 -4.04 -17.12
C LYS A 4 -9.55 -3.13 -16.16
N LEU A 5 -10.21 -2.59 -15.13
CA LEU A 5 -9.56 -1.72 -14.16
C LEU A 5 -8.64 -2.52 -13.22
N ILE A 6 -9.06 -3.70 -12.77
CA ILE A 6 -8.24 -4.60 -11.94
C ILE A 6 -6.99 -5.04 -12.71
N THR A 7 -7.16 -5.51 -13.95
CA THR A 7 -6.06 -5.94 -14.81
C THR A 7 -5.07 -4.80 -15.05
N SER A 8 -5.56 -3.61 -15.42
CA SER A 8 -4.69 -2.45 -15.61
C SER A 8 -3.94 -2.05 -14.33
N HIS A 9 -4.60 -2.09 -13.17
CA HIS A 9 -3.95 -1.78 -11.90
C HIS A 9 -2.83 -2.78 -11.61
N TRP A 10 -3.07 -4.07 -11.84
CA TRP A 10 -2.08 -5.12 -11.62
C TRP A 10 -0.89 -4.98 -12.59
N GLU A 11 -1.17 -4.93 -13.89
CA GLU A 11 -0.15 -4.94 -14.94
C GLU A 11 0.70 -3.66 -14.93
N ASN A 12 0.08 -2.51 -14.68
CA ASN A 12 0.79 -1.23 -14.79
C ASN A 12 1.31 -0.76 -13.43
N ASN A 13 0.45 -0.70 -12.41
CA ASN A 13 0.82 -0.07 -11.14
C ASN A 13 1.60 -1.04 -10.25
N TYR A 14 1.10 -2.26 -10.05
CA TYR A 14 1.80 -3.24 -9.21
C TYR A 14 3.11 -3.70 -9.84
N ALA A 15 3.09 -4.15 -11.10
CA ALA A 15 4.32 -4.54 -11.78
C ALA A 15 5.32 -3.37 -11.89
N GLY A 16 4.84 -2.13 -12.08
CA GLY A 16 5.66 -0.92 -12.04
C GLY A 16 6.30 -0.66 -10.66
N SER A 17 5.57 -0.91 -9.58
CA SER A 17 6.07 -0.81 -8.20
C SER A 17 7.17 -1.83 -7.93
N VAL A 18 6.97 -3.09 -8.36
CA VAL A 18 7.98 -4.16 -8.24
C VAL A 18 9.24 -3.82 -9.05
N LYS A 19 9.10 -3.37 -10.29
CA LYS A 19 10.24 -2.95 -11.12
C LYS A 19 11.04 -1.81 -10.46
N THR A 20 10.35 -0.82 -9.90
CA THR A 20 10.99 0.30 -9.20
C THR A 20 11.72 -0.17 -7.95
N LEU A 21 11.11 -1.02 -7.12
CA LEU A 21 11.75 -1.59 -5.93
C LEU A 21 13.02 -2.37 -6.29
N ASN A 22 12.97 -3.20 -7.34
CA ASN A 22 14.14 -3.95 -7.82
C ASN A 22 15.27 -3.02 -8.27
N SER A 23 14.94 -1.91 -8.94
CA SER A 23 15.93 -0.89 -9.31
C SER A 23 16.58 -0.24 -8.09
N VAL A 24 15.80 0.12 -7.07
CA VAL A 24 16.32 0.67 -5.81
C VAL A 24 17.21 -0.33 -5.08
N ASN A 25 16.84 -1.61 -5.03
CA ASN A 25 17.66 -2.68 -4.46
C ASN A 25 19.02 -2.81 -5.16
N LYS A 26 19.03 -2.71 -6.49
CA LYS A 26 20.28 -2.71 -7.26
C LYS A 26 21.15 -1.51 -6.91
N LYS A 27 20.57 -0.30 -6.85
CA LYS A 27 21.29 0.91 -6.45
C LYS A 27 21.85 0.81 -5.03
N LEU A 28 21.08 0.25 -4.09
CA LEU A 28 21.54 0.06 -2.70
C LEU A 28 22.74 -0.88 -2.64
N SER A 29 22.69 -1.97 -3.41
CA SER A 29 23.79 -2.93 -3.48
C SER A 29 25.06 -2.30 -4.05
N GLN A 30 24.92 -1.49 -5.11
CA GLN A 30 26.02 -0.73 -5.70
C GLN A 30 26.59 0.31 -4.73
N ALA A 31 25.73 1.10 -4.09
CA ALA A 31 26.13 2.12 -3.12
C ALA A 31 26.83 1.52 -1.89
N MET A 32 26.41 0.34 -1.43
CA MET A 32 27.09 -0.35 -0.32
C MET A 32 28.49 -0.86 -0.68
N ALA A 33 28.71 -1.20 -1.96
CA ALA A 33 30.02 -1.67 -2.43
C ALA A 33 31.03 -0.53 -2.65
N ASP A 34 30.55 0.70 -2.78
CA ASP A 34 31.36 1.90 -2.96
C ASP A 34 31.71 2.54 -1.60
N LYS A 35 33.01 2.53 -1.26
CA LYS A 35 33.50 3.06 0.03
C LYS A 35 33.44 4.58 0.12
N ASP A 36 33.41 5.26 -1.02
CA ASP A 36 33.38 6.72 -1.10
C ASP A 36 31.93 7.24 -1.29
N TYR A 37 30.94 6.34 -1.30
CA TYR A 37 29.55 6.71 -1.43
C TYR A 37 29.08 7.58 -0.26
N ALA A 38 28.49 8.74 -0.56
CA ALA A 38 28.13 9.70 0.46
C ALA A 38 27.07 9.15 1.45
N PRO A 39 27.29 9.19 2.78
CA PRO A 39 26.35 8.62 3.75
C PRO A 39 24.94 9.21 3.70
N PHE A 40 24.80 10.52 3.41
CA PHE A 40 23.49 11.16 3.31
C PHE A 40 22.70 10.64 2.09
N ALA A 41 23.37 10.44 0.95
CA ALA A 41 22.76 9.89 -0.26
C ALA A 41 22.33 8.43 -0.05
N TYR A 42 23.12 7.66 0.71
CA TYR A 42 22.76 6.28 1.05
C TYR A 42 21.49 6.24 1.90
N ASN A 43 21.40 7.12 2.90
CA ASN A 43 20.21 7.25 3.74
C ASN A 43 18.96 7.64 2.93
N ASP A 44 19.08 8.53 1.95
CA ASP A 44 17.96 8.88 1.09
C ASP A 44 17.51 7.70 0.22
N LEU A 45 18.45 6.92 -0.30
CA LEU A 45 18.16 5.70 -1.03
C LEU A 45 17.46 4.65 -0.14
N LYS A 46 17.83 4.55 1.15
CA LYS A 46 17.14 3.70 2.13
C LYS A 46 15.71 4.17 2.43
N ARG A 47 15.47 5.49 2.49
CA ARG A 47 14.11 6.04 2.63
C ARG A 47 13.26 5.70 1.42
N GLU A 48 13.82 5.86 0.22
CA GLU A 48 13.13 5.46 -1.01
C GLU A 48 12.80 3.95 -0.97
N HIS A 49 13.76 3.11 -0.61
CA HIS A 49 13.54 1.66 -0.48
C HIS A 49 12.37 1.32 0.44
N LEU A 50 12.27 1.98 1.61
CA LEU A 50 11.14 1.77 2.54
C LEU A 50 9.81 2.13 1.87
N MET A 51 9.74 3.28 1.20
CA MET A 51 8.53 3.74 0.50
C MET A 51 8.12 2.79 -0.64
N ARG A 52 9.09 2.31 -1.44
CA ARG A 52 8.81 1.36 -2.53
C ARG A 52 8.39 -0.01 -2.02
N THR A 53 9.01 -0.48 -0.94
CA THR A 53 8.60 -1.72 -0.27
C THR A 53 7.17 -1.63 0.22
N GLY A 54 6.82 -0.53 0.90
CA GLY A 54 5.45 -0.28 1.34
C GLY A 54 4.45 -0.29 0.19
N SER A 55 4.79 0.31 -0.95
CA SER A 55 3.94 0.28 -2.14
C SER A 55 3.67 -1.14 -2.65
N VAL A 56 4.69 -1.99 -2.74
CA VAL A 56 4.54 -3.39 -3.17
C VAL A 56 3.66 -4.17 -2.19
N VAL A 57 3.97 -4.10 -0.89
CA VAL A 57 3.22 -4.82 0.16
C VAL A 57 1.75 -4.41 0.20
N LEU A 58 1.45 -3.11 0.09
CA LEU A 58 0.07 -2.62 0.08
C LEU A 58 -0.71 -3.10 -1.16
N HIS A 59 -0.07 -3.20 -2.33
CA HIS A 59 -0.71 -3.78 -3.51
C HIS A 59 -0.98 -5.27 -3.33
N GLU A 60 -0.04 -6.03 -2.77
CA GLU A 60 -0.23 -7.47 -2.51
C GLU A 60 -1.40 -7.72 -1.56
N LEU A 61 -1.48 -6.95 -0.46
CA LEU A 61 -2.61 -7.00 0.46
C LEU A 61 -3.93 -6.60 -0.23
N TYR A 62 -3.91 -5.57 -1.09
CA TYR A 62 -5.10 -5.17 -1.84
C TYR A 62 -5.61 -6.31 -2.72
N PHE A 63 -4.75 -6.93 -3.54
CA PHE A 63 -5.17 -8.00 -4.44
C PHE A 63 -5.57 -9.27 -3.67
N ALA A 64 -4.89 -9.61 -2.57
CA ALA A 64 -5.26 -10.73 -1.71
C ALA A 64 -6.63 -10.54 -1.02
N ASN A 65 -7.04 -9.28 -0.80
CA ASN A 65 -8.33 -8.94 -0.20
C ASN A 65 -9.48 -8.79 -1.23
N LEU A 66 -9.24 -8.98 -2.53
CA LEU A 66 -10.31 -8.96 -3.53
C LEU A 66 -11.10 -10.28 -3.53
N GLY A 67 -12.42 -10.18 -3.73
CA GLY A 67 -13.33 -11.31 -3.78
C GLY A 67 -14.14 -11.47 -2.49
N GLY A 68 -14.50 -12.72 -2.15
CA GLY A 68 -15.33 -13.03 -0.99
C GLY A 68 -16.80 -12.62 -1.15
N ASN A 69 -17.54 -12.68 -0.03
CA ASN A 69 -18.98 -12.37 0.03
C ASN A 69 -19.27 -11.02 0.70
N GLY A 70 -18.24 -10.23 1.01
CA GLY A 70 -18.35 -8.93 1.67
C GLY A 70 -18.79 -8.97 3.13
N LYS A 71 -18.77 -10.13 3.79
CA LYS A 71 -19.12 -10.28 5.20
C LYS A 71 -17.91 -10.75 6.02
N PRO A 72 -17.70 -10.23 7.24
CA PRO A 72 -16.70 -10.76 8.15
C PRO A 72 -17.11 -12.17 8.60
N GLY A 73 -16.15 -12.96 9.07
CA GLY A 73 -16.44 -14.24 9.69
C GLY A 73 -15.31 -14.69 10.63
N GLY A 74 -15.63 -15.55 11.59
CA GLY A 74 -14.66 -16.06 12.54
C GLY A 74 -14.15 -15.00 13.51
N LYS A 75 -12.85 -15.04 13.84
CA LYS A 75 -12.27 -14.18 14.89
C LYS A 75 -12.39 -12.69 14.59
N ILE A 76 -12.25 -12.26 13.33
CA ILE A 76 -12.29 -10.83 12.99
C ILE A 76 -13.66 -10.21 13.27
N GLU A 77 -14.76 -10.97 13.11
CA GLU A 77 -16.09 -10.47 13.43
C GLU A 77 -16.24 -10.16 14.93
N GLN A 78 -15.67 -11.02 15.78
CA GLN A 78 -15.68 -10.85 17.24
C GLN A 78 -14.81 -9.66 17.67
N ASP A 79 -13.63 -9.53 17.06
CA ASP A 79 -12.71 -8.43 17.34
C ASP A 79 -13.34 -7.09 16.93
N LEU A 80 -13.95 -7.00 15.75
CA LEU A 80 -14.66 -5.80 15.30
C LEU A 80 -15.84 -5.44 16.21
N LYS A 81 -16.60 -6.43 16.69
CA LYS A 81 -17.67 -6.20 17.66
C LYS A 81 -17.13 -5.66 18.99
N THR A 82 -15.97 -6.14 19.43
CA THR A 82 -15.35 -5.71 20.69
C THR A 82 -14.85 -4.27 20.60
N GLU A 83 -14.18 -3.92 19.50
CA GLU A 83 -13.53 -2.61 19.34
C GLU A 83 -14.51 -1.51 18.86
N PHE A 84 -15.48 -1.87 18.02
CA PHE A 84 -16.39 -0.91 17.37
C PHE A 84 -17.86 -1.07 17.78
N GLY A 85 -18.18 -2.00 18.68
CA GLY A 85 -19.54 -2.31 19.13
C GLY A 85 -20.29 -3.25 18.18
N ASP A 86 -20.23 -3.01 16.88
CA ASP A 86 -20.71 -3.92 15.83
C ASP A 86 -20.02 -3.69 14.47
N TRP A 87 -20.31 -4.60 13.52
CA TRP A 87 -19.80 -4.52 12.15
C TRP A 87 -20.21 -3.23 11.42
N ASN A 88 -21.46 -2.78 11.60
CA ASN A 88 -21.99 -1.63 10.85
C ASN A 88 -21.29 -0.33 11.28
N SER A 89 -20.94 -0.22 12.56
CA SER A 89 -20.25 0.91 13.15
C SER A 89 -18.83 1.00 12.60
N TRP A 90 -18.10 -0.12 12.59
CA TRP A 90 -16.80 -0.23 11.92
C TRP A 90 -16.89 0.12 10.42
N GLU A 91 -17.83 -0.47 9.68
CA GLU A 91 -17.96 -0.28 8.24
C GLU A 91 -18.26 1.19 7.90
N THR A 92 -19.13 1.82 8.69
CA THR A 92 -19.48 3.24 8.54
C THR A 92 -18.26 4.13 8.73
N GLU A 93 -17.49 3.92 9.79
CA GLU A 93 -16.28 4.69 10.05
C GLU A 93 -15.21 4.46 8.99
N PHE A 94 -14.95 3.21 8.64
CA PHE A 94 -13.98 2.82 7.61
C PHE A 94 -14.30 3.47 6.26
N ARG A 95 -15.58 3.45 5.84
CA ARG A 95 -16.03 4.09 4.60
C ARG A 95 -15.86 5.61 4.67
N ARG A 96 -16.16 6.26 5.80
CA ARG A 96 -15.95 7.71 5.96
C ARG A 96 -14.48 8.08 5.80
N MET A 97 -13.57 7.34 6.45
CA MET A 97 -12.13 7.59 6.32
C MET A 97 -11.64 7.39 4.87
N GLY A 98 -12.11 6.34 4.19
CA GLY A 98 -11.75 6.08 2.80
C GLY A 98 -12.20 7.17 1.81
N LEU A 99 -13.33 7.82 2.08
CA LEU A 99 -13.85 8.89 1.23
C LEU A 99 -13.07 10.21 1.38
N VAL A 100 -12.48 10.49 2.55
CA VAL A 100 -11.71 11.73 2.78
C VAL A 100 -10.42 11.77 1.95
N LEU A 101 -9.83 10.62 1.63
CA LEU A 101 -8.65 10.54 0.74
C LEU A 101 -8.89 11.14 -0.65
N HIS A 102 -10.13 11.13 -1.15
CA HIS A 102 -10.50 11.78 -2.41
C HIS A 102 -10.71 13.31 -2.27
N GLN A 103 -10.89 13.86 -1.07
CA GLN A 103 -11.15 15.28 -0.84
C GLN A 103 -9.87 16.12 -0.62
N ILE A 104 -8.72 15.48 -0.41
CA ILE A 104 -7.45 16.20 -0.20
C ILE A 104 -6.88 16.78 -1.51
N SER A 105 -7.47 16.46 -2.68
CA SER A 105 -6.94 16.88 -3.98
C SER A 105 -7.48 18.21 -4.54
N PHE A 106 -8.27 19.00 -3.81
CA PHE A 106 -8.76 20.31 -4.25
C PHE A 106 -8.76 21.38 -3.15
N SER A 107 -7.65 21.51 -2.43
CA SER A 107 -7.37 22.71 -1.63
C SER A 107 -5.87 22.90 -1.49
N ARG A 108 -5.24 23.42 -2.54
CA ARG A 108 -4.02 24.21 -2.43
C ARG A 108 -4.20 25.47 -3.26
N CYS A 109 -4.10 26.60 -2.56
CA CYS A 109 -3.79 27.92 -3.09
C CYS A 109 -2.51 27.89 -3.92
#